data_AF-A0A959NW33-F1
#
_entry.id   AF-A0A959NW33-F1
#
_cell.length_a   1.000
_cell.length_b   1.000
_cell.length_c   1.000
_cell.angle_alpha   90.00
_cell.angle_beta   90.00
_cell.angle_gamma   90.00
#
_symmetry.space_group_name_H-M   'P 1'
#
loop_
_entity.id
_entity.type
_entity.pdbx_description
1 polymer ?
#
loop_
_entity_poly.entity_id
_entity_poly.type
_entity_poly.pdbx_seq_one_letter_code
_entity_poly.pdbx_strand_id
1 'polypeptide(L)'
;VSYDTNPSSYVCIDREWNKGDVVQIRFPMHNTVEQMPNVHEYIAFMHGPILLSAKTGTENLKGLIADDGRWSQYAAGEYLPVDKAPILIEDNIQNIADKLVSVKDKSLNFKLDVKMINKADLTLQPFFQIHDARYMMYWLALTPDEYQTYLESLANIEKEKLLLEKRTVDFVATGEQQPETDHSMQIENSNTGNNLDEFWREASDGGYFSYNLFTNYESNLSLYVRYWGAEWGNRKFEIYIDDEKLVTEDNTGRWNQSLFKDIVYEIPKSMIENKKNVRVKFQSFKETTAGAVYMVRLLRTNSN
;
A
#
# COMPACT_ATOMS: atom_id res chain seq x y z
N VAL A 1 48.38 6.49 -22.48
CA VAL A 1 47.25 7.06 -21.72
C VAL A 1 47.42 6.60 -20.28
N SER A 2 47.60 7.53 -19.35
CA SER A 2 47.64 7.20 -17.93
C SER A 2 46.21 7.13 -17.41
N TYR A 3 45.90 6.14 -16.58
CA TYR A 3 44.57 6.00 -15.98
C TYR A 3 44.67 5.43 -14.57
N ASP A 4 43.73 5.86 -13.73
CA ASP A 4 43.50 5.30 -12.40
C ASP A 4 42.53 4.11 -12.49
N THR A 5 42.71 3.10 -11.65
CA THR A 5 41.84 1.93 -11.55
C THR A 5 40.71 2.10 -10.53
N ASN A 6 40.69 3.22 -9.80
CA ASN A 6 39.61 3.53 -8.88
C ASN A 6 38.28 3.77 -9.63
N PRO A 7 37.13 3.35 -9.07
CA PRO A 7 35.81 3.69 -9.60
C PRO A 7 35.61 5.21 -9.73
N SER A 8 34.83 5.64 -10.72
CA SER A 8 34.52 7.06 -10.95
C SER A 8 35.76 7.97 -11.08
N SER A 9 36.79 7.47 -11.77
CA SER A 9 38.06 8.17 -11.99
C SER A 9 38.19 8.74 -13.42
N TYR A 10 39.31 9.43 -13.67
CA TYR A 10 39.60 10.07 -14.95
C TYR A 10 40.69 9.33 -15.72
N VAL A 11 40.50 9.25 -17.04
CA VAL A 11 41.50 8.80 -18.01
C VAL A 11 42.12 10.04 -18.65
N CYS A 12 43.40 10.29 -18.39
CA CYS A 12 44.09 11.48 -18.92
C CYS A 12 44.80 11.15 -20.24
N ILE A 13 44.45 11.90 -21.30
CA ILE A 13 45.12 11.86 -22.60
C ILE A 13 45.91 13.17 -22.76
N ASP A 14 47.14 13.16 -22.24
CA ASP A 14 48.07 14.29 -22.34
C ASP A 14 48.85 14.23 -23.67
N ARG A 15 48.57 15.18 -24.56
CA ARG A 15 49.07 15.23 -25.94
C ARG A 15 48.90 16.64 -26.50
N GLU A 16 49.79 17.04 -27.42
CA GLU A 16 49.56 18.19 -28.30
C GLU A 16 48.57 17.84 -29.43
N TRP A 17 47.38 18.43 -29.36
CA TRP A 17 46.28 18.16 -30.27
C TRP A 17 46.38 18.97 -31.55
N ASN A 18 46.16 18.32 -32.69
CA ASN A 18 46.15 18.92 -34.01
C ASN A 18 44.76 18.84 -34.65
N LYS A 19 44.50 19.76 -35.59
CA LYS A 19 43.28 19.73 -36.39
C LYS A 19 43.17 18.38 -37.13
N GLY A 20 42.07 17.68 -36.91
CA GLY A 20 41.80 16.37 -37.53
C GLY A 20 42.03 15.17 -36.61
N ASP A 21 42.53 15.39 -35.38
CA ASP A 21 42.60 14.33 -34.38
C ASP A 21 41.21 13.85 -33.95
N VAL A 22 41.09 12.53 -33.74
CA VAL A 22 39.85 11.86 -33.30
C VAL A 22 40.15 11.00 -32.09
N VAL A 23 39.34 11.14 -31.05
CA VAL A 23 39.33 10.25 -29.88
C VAL A 23 38.06 9.41 -29.94
N GLN A 24 38.22 8.09 -29.96
CA GLN A 24 37.10 7.15 -29.86
C GLN A 24 37.12 6.50 -28.48
N ILE A 25 35.97 6.54 -27.81
CA ILE A 25 35.80 5.99 -26.47
C ILE A 25 34.67 4.96 -26.53
N ARG A 26 34.88 3.80 -25.90
CA ARG A 26 33.86 2.77 -25.73
C ARG A 26 33.57 2.58 -24.26
N PHE A 27 32.30 2.73 -23.88
CA PHE A 27 31.82 2.45 -22.53
C PHE A 27 31.10 1.10 -22.54
N PRO A 28 31.74 0.01 -22.08
CA PRO A 28 31.04 -1.27 -21.95
C PRO A 28 29.95 -1.14 -20.88
N MET A 29 28.71 -1.45 -21.27
CA MET A 29 27.57 -1.49 -20.36
C MET A 29 27.27 -2.94 -20.02
N HIS A 30 26.99 -3.19 -18.75
CA HIS A 30 26.69 -4.51 -18.22
C HIS A 30 25.28 -4.52 -17.65
N ASN A 31 24.62 -5.68 -17.70
CA ASN A 31 23.34 -5.87 -17.04
C ASN A 31 23.59 -6.10 -15.55
N THR A 32 22.92 -5.37 -14.69
CA THR A 32 22.98 -5.57 -13.23
C THR A 32 21.58 -5.44 -12.65
N VAL A 33 21.43 -5.83 -11.38
CA VAL A 33 20.25 -5.50 -10.58
C VAL A 33 20.64 -4.62 -9.41
N GLU A 34 19.72 -3.72 -9.04
CA GLU A 34 19.80 -2.93 -7.81
C GLU A 34 18.64 -3.33 -6.91
N GLN A 35 18.92 -3.67 -5.66
CA GLN A 35 17.88 -4.00 -4.68
C GLN A 35 17.27 -2.73 -4.10
N MET A 36 15.97 -2.74 -3.83
CA MET A 36 15.31 -1.67 -3.10
C MET A 36 15.84 -1.61 -1.66
N PRO A 37 16.25 -0.43 -1.16
CA PRO A 37 16.69 -0.30 0.22
C PRO A 37 15.61 -0.77 1.21
N ASN A 38 15.99 -1.67 2.11
CA ASN A 38 15.12 -2.29 3.14
C ASN A 38 14.03 -3.26 2.62
N VAL A 39 13.95 -3.51 1.31
CA VAL A 39 13.01 -4.47 0.69
C VAL A 39 13.73 -5.26 -0.40
N HIS A 40 14.68 -6.11 0.01
CA HIS A 40 15.68 -6.72 -0.87
C HIS A 40 15.09 -7.66 -1.94
N GLU A 41 13.85 -8.11 -1.76
CA GLU A 41 13.08 -8.93 -2.70
C GLU A 41 12.61 -8.12 -3.91
N TYR A 42 12.56 -6.78 -3.80
CA TYR A 42 12.27 -5.91 -4.94
C TYR A 42 13.56 -5.47 -5.62
N ILE A 43 13.69 -5.82 -6.89
CA ILE A 43 14.87 -5.52 -7.71
C ILE A 43 14.53 -4.62 -8.91
N ALA A 44 15.47 -3.76 -9.28
CA ALA A 44 15.44 -2.97 -10.51
C ALA A 44 16.52 -3.46 -11.47
N PHE A 45 16.19 -3.60 -12.75
CA PHE A 45 17.15 -3.99 -13.78
C PHE A 45 17.86 -2.76 -14.34
N MET A 46 19.19 -2.85 -14.47
CA MET A 46 20.04 -1.81 -15.02
C MET A 46 20.79 -2.33 -16.24
N HIS A 47 21.05 -1.46 -17.21
CA HIS A 47 22.06 -1.67 -18.25
C HIS A 47 23.06 -0.50 -18.16
N GLY A 48 24.25 -0.75 -17.62
CA GLY A 48 25.16 0.30 -17.17
C GLY A 48 24.44 1.26 -16.21
N PRO A 49 24.49 2.59 -16.40
CA PRO A 49 23.79 3.55 -15.54
C PRO A 49 22.30 3.73 -15.88
N ILE A 50 21.76 2.97 -16.84
CA ILE A 50 20.40 3.16 -17.35
C ILE A 50 19.44 2.19 -16.65
N LEU A 51 18.45 2.76 -15.95
CA LEU A 51 17.33 1.99 -15.41
C LEU A 51 16.44 1.46 -16.54
N LEU A 52 16.20 0.16 -16.53
CA LEU A 52 15.26 -0.51 -17.40
C LEU A 52 13.91 -0.69 -16.70
N SER A 53 12.83 -0.55 -17.45
CA SER A 53 11.47 -0.66 -16.96
C SER A 53 10.56 -1.23 -18.04
N ALA A 54 9.42 -1.76 -17.64
CA ALA A 54 8.43 -2.29 -18.58
C ALA A 54 7.19 -1.40 -18.62
N LYS A 55 6.70 -1.11 -19.83
CA LYS A 55 5.35 -0.57 -20.02
C LYS A 55 4.33 -1.67 -19.78
N THR A 56 3.42 -1.49 -18.83
CA THR A 56 2.46 -2.53 -18.40
C THR A 56 1.03 -2.29 -18.87
N GLY A 57 0.67 -1.06 -19.22
CA GLY A 57 -0.69 -0.73 -19.64
C GLY A 57 -0.87 0.74 -19.99
N THR A 58 -2.07 1.08 -20.47
CA THR A 58 -2.50 2.46 -20.77
C THR A 58 -3.92 2.76 -20.27
N GLU A 59 -4.51 1.83 -19.54
CA GLU A 59 -5.85 1.89 -18.99
C GLU A 59 -5.92 2.74 -17.72
N ASN A 60 -7.04 3.45 -17.55
CA ASN A 60 -7.40 4.19 -16.34
C ASN A 60 -6.30 5.15 -15.84
N LEU A 61 -5.60 5.83 -16.77
CA LEU A 61 -4.62 6.88 -16.48
C LEU A 61 -5.28 8.22 -16.11
N LYS A 62 -6.27 8.18 -15.20
CA LYS A 62 -6.94 9.39 -14.72
C LYS A 62 -5.93 10.29 -14.00
N GLY A 63 -5.93 11.58 -14.33
CA GLY A 63 -4.95 12.53 -13.80
C GLY A 63 -3.58 12.46 -14.48
N LEU A 64 -3.45 11.79 -15.65
CA LEU A 64 -2.23 11.80 -16.45
C LEU A 64 -1.79 13.23 -16.81
N ILE A 65 -2.74 14.06 -17.20
CA ILE A 65 -2.56 15.51 -17.36
C ILE A 65 -3.28 16.18 -16.20
N ALA A 66 -2.52 16.87 -15.36
CA ALA A 66 -3.04 17.63 -14.23
C ALA A 66 -3.89 18.82 -14.69
N ASP A 67 -5.00 19.08 -14.00
CA ASP A 67 -5.75 20.34 -14.09
C ASP A 67 -5.32 21.32 -12.96
N ASP A 68 -6.11 22.38 -12.74
CA ASP A 68 -5.85 23.39 -11.69
C ASP A 68 -6.29 22.97 -10.27
N GLY A 69 -6.74 21.71 -10.11
CA GLY A 69 -7.15 21.15 -8.85
C GLY A 69 -6.01 20.98 -7.84
N ARG A 70 -6.34 21.12 -6.55
CA ARG A 70 -5.40 21.05 -5.42
C ARG A 70 -4.62 19.71 -5.31
N TRP A 71 -5.16 18.65 -5.88
CA TRP A 71 -4.62 17.27 -5.79
C TRP A 71 -4.25 16.71 -7.17
N SER A 72 -4.20 17.55 -8.19
CA SER A 72 -4.10 17.11 -9.58
C SER A 72 -2.69 16.67 -9.98
N GLN A 73 -1.70 16.87 -9.10
CA GLN A 73 -0.37 16.28 -9.20
C GLN A 73 -0.32 14.77 -8.90
N TYR A 74 -1.37 14.19 -8.30
CA TYR A 74 -1.40 12.77 -7.94
C TYR A 74 -2.04 11.94 -9.06
N ALA A 75 -1.46 10.76 -9.32
CA ALA A 75 -2.04 9.78 -10.23
C ALA A 75 -3.27 9.13 -9.60
N ALA A 76 -4.44 9.76 -9.78
CA ALA A 76 -5.73 9.31 -9.23
C ALA A 76 -6.42 8.21 -10.06
N GLY A 77 -5.65 7.53 -10.92
CA GLY A 77 -6.11 6.36 -11.66
C GLY A 77 -6.34 5.15 -10.76
N GLU A 78 -7.01 4.14 -11.28
CA GLU A 78 -7.22 2.88 -10.56
C GLU A 78 -5.87 2.26 -10.16
N TYR A 79 -5.73 1.82 -8.90
CA TYR A 79 -4.60 1.03 -8.45
C TYR A 79 -4.77 -0.42 -8.89
N LEU A 80 -3.70 -1.01 -9.46
CA LEU A 80 -3.72 -2.41 -9.85
C LEU A 80 -3.21 -3.28 -8.70
N PRO A 81 -3.84 -4.44 -8.44
CA PRO A 81 -3.39 -5.35 -7.39
C PRO A 81 -1.97 -5.85 -7.63
N VAL A 82 -1.08 -5.67 -6.64
CA VAL A 82 0.34 -6.07 -6.72
C VAL A 82 0.50 -7.60 -6.77
N ASP A 83 -0.40 -8.35 -6.16
CA ASP A 83 -0.45 -9.82 -6.19
C ASP A 83 -0.71 -10.38 -7.61
N LYS A 84 -1.22 -9.56 -8.52
CA LYS A 84 -1.37 -9.87 -9.95
C LYS A 84 -0.19 -9.43 -10.81
N ALA A 85 0.75 -8.66 -10.24
CA ALA A 85 1.95 -8.27 -10.96
C ALA A 85 2.86 -9.50 -11.20
N PRO A 86 3.72 -9.46 -12.24
CA PRO A 86 4.74 -10.47 -12.46
C PRO A 86 5.65 -10.66 -11.24
N ILE A 87 5.79 -11.92 -10.79
CA ILE A 87 6.77 -12.32 -9.77
C ILE A 87 7.84 -13.15 -10.45
N LEU A 88 9.10 -12.76 -10.29
CA LEU A 88 10.25 -13.43 -10.89
C LEU A 88 10.75 -14.52 -9.95
N ILE A 89 10.99 -15.72 -10.49
CA ILE A 89 11.46 -16.86 -9.72
C ILE A 89 12.83 -17.30 -10.26
N GLU A 90 13.87 -17.18 -9.44
CA GLU A 90 15.24 -17.54 -9.79
C GLU A 90 16.03 -17.93 -8.54
N ASP A 91 16.96 -18.89 -8.67
CA ASP A 91 17.75 -19.38 -7.54
C ASP A 91 18.78 -18.33 -7.09
N ASN A 92 19.33 -17.57 -8.04
CA ASN A 92 20.30 -16.52 -7.79
C ASN A 92 19.77 -15.15 -8.27
N ILE A 93 19.07 -14.46 -7.38
CA ILE A 93 18.49 -13.14 -7.65
C ILE A 93 19.57 -12.11 -8.01
N GLN A 94 20.78 -12.18 -7.45
CA GLN A 94 21.86 -11.22 -7.76
C GLN A 94 22.32 -11.29 -9.22
N ASN A 95 22.25 -12.48 -9.83
CA ASN A 95 22.65 -12.71 -11.22
C ASN A 95 21.46 -12.81 -12.18
N ILE A 96 20.24 -12.49 -11.74
CA ILE A 96 19.05 -12.54 -12.59
C ILE A 96 19.13 -11.58 -13.80
N ALA A 97 19.99 -10.56 -13.73
CA ALA A 97 20.29 -9.66 -14.85
C ALA A 97 20.88 -10.39 -16.07
N ASP A 98 21.52 -11.54 -15.88
CA ASP A 98 22.04 -12.37 -16.97
C ASP A 98 20.93 -12.99 -17.83
N LYS A 99 19.69 -12.98 -17.34
CA LYS A 99 18.50 -13.43 -18.07
C LYS A 99 17.94 -12.38 -19.03
N LEU A 100 18.53 -11.19 -19.09
CA LEU A 100 18.14 -10.16 -20.05
C LEU A 100 18.67 -10.50 -21.44
N VAL A 101 17.75 -10.71 -22.38
CA VAL A 101 18.03 -11.03 -23.79
C VAL A 101 17.72 -9.82 -24.65
N SER A 102 18.73 -9.28 -25.33
CA SER A 102 18.57 -8.13 -26.23
C SER A 102 17.56 -8.42 -27.34
N VAL A 103 16.67 -7.47 -27.59
CA VAL A 103 15.73 -7.54 -28.71
C VAL A 103 16.44 -7.13 -29.99
N LYS A 104 16.35 -7.99 -31.01
CA LYS A 104 16.98 -7.74 -32.32
C LYS A 104 16.51 -6.40 -32.90
N ASP A 105 17.46 -5.63 -33.42
CA ASP A 105 17.24 -4.34 -34.09
C ASP A 105 16.59 -3.25 -33.20
N LYS A 106 16.53 -3.46 -31.87
CA LYS A 106 16.06 -2.47 -30.89
C LYS A 106 17.10 -2.28 -29.80
N SER A 107 17.89 -1.22 -29.93
CA SER A 107 18.89 -0.85 -28.91
C SER A 107 18.23 -0.65 -27.54
N LEU A 108 18.91 -1.10 -26.48
CA LEU A 108 18.47 -0.98 -25.08
C LEU A 108 17.09 -1.60 -24.76
N ASN A 109 16.57 -2.48 -25.64
CA ASN A 109 15.36 -3.23 -25.38
C ASN A 109 15.70 -4.68 -25.06
N PHE A 110 15.10 -5.22 -24.01
CA PHE A 110 15.40 -6.55 -23.51
C PHE A 110 14.13 -7.35 -23.22
N LYS A 111 14.17 -8.65 -23.49
CA LYS A 111 13.25 -9.64 -22.96
C LYS A 111 13.87 -10.30 -21.73
N LEU A 112 13.04 -10.80 -20.84
CA LEU A 112 13.48 -11.47 -19.62
C LEU A 112 13.19 -12.96 -19.73
N ASP A 113 14.24 -13.78 -19.78
CA ASP A 113 14.14 -15.24 -19.84
C ASP A 113 14.24 -15.85 -18.44
N VAL A 114 13.20 -15.62 -17.64
CA VAL A 114 13.11 -16.11 -16.26
C VAL A 114 11.73 -16.72 -16.01
N LYS A 115 11.65 -17.66 -15.07
CA LYS A 115 10.36 -18.17 -14.62
C LYS A 115 9.57 -17.03 -13.98
N MET A 116 8.34 -16.86 -14.41
CA MET A 116 7.49 -15.74 -14.01
C MET A 116 6.11 -16.26 -13.62
N ILE A 117 5.69 -15.97 -12.39
CA ILE A 117 4.31 -16.09 -11.94
C ILE A 117 3.54 -14.86 -12.43
N ASN A 118 2.25 -15.02 -12.75
CA ASN A 118 1.45 -13.99 -13.43
C ASN A 118 2.12 -13.52 -14.72
N LYS A 119 2.41 -14.49 -15.61
CA LYS A 119 3.19 -14.26 -16.83
C LYS A 119 2.66 -13.07 -17.62
N ALA A 120 3.55 -12.10 -17.87
CA ALA A 120 3.28 -10.95 -18.73
C ALA A 120 4.33 -10.90 -19.85
N ASP A 121 3.89 -10.66 -21.09
CA ASP A 121 4.79 -10.50 -22.22
C ASP A 121 5.31 -9.05 -22.30
N LEU A 122 6.26 -8.73 -21.43
CA LEU A 122 6.79 -7.38 -21.29
C LEU A 122 8.13 -7.24 -22.02
N THR A 123 8.45 -6.01 -22.41
CA THR A 123 9.78 -5.64 -22.93
C THR A 123 10.34 -4.58 -22.00
N LEU A 124 11.54 -4.84 -21.49
CA LEU A 124 12.27 -3.87 -20.68
C LEU A 124 12.96 -2.88 -21.61
N GLN A 125 12.75 -1.59 -21.36
CA GLN A 125 13.34 -0.48 -22.11
C GLN A 125 13.77 0.62 -21.12
N PRO A 126 14.59 1.60 -21.55
CA PRO A 126 14.99 2.68 -20.64
C PRO A 126 13.77 3.40 -20.06
N PHE A 127 13.74 3.58 -18.74
CA PHE A 127 12.60 4.19 -18.05
C PHE A 127 12.25 5.57 -18.62
N PHE A 128 13.26 6.37 -18.94
CA PHE A 128 13.08 7.71 -19.52
C PHE A 128 12.38 7.72 -20.89
N GLN A 129 12.17 6.56 -21.54
CA GLN A 129 11.42 6.43 -22.79
C GLN A 129 9.96 6.01 -22.56
N ILE A 130 9.57 5.67 -21.33
CA ILE A 130 8.19 5.30 -21.00
C ILE A 130 7.43 6.56 -20.61
N HIS A 131 6.45 6.92 -21.43
CA HIS A 131 5.51 8.01 -21.17
C HIS A 131 4.08 7.52 -21.38
N ASP A 132 3.11 8.24 -20.81
CA ASP A 132 1.67 8.04 -21.02
C ASP A 132 1.23 6.58 -20.84
N ALA A 133 1.75 5.95 -19.79
CA ALA A 133 1.57 4.53 -19.54
C ALA A 133 1.76 4.17 -18.07
N ARG A 134 1.16 3.05 -17.67
CA ARG A 134 1.56 2.33 -16.47
C ARG A 134 2.91 1.66 -16.71
N TYR A 135 3.72 1.55 -15.67
CA TYR A 135 5.04 0.98 -15.77
C TYR A 135 5.43 0.18 -14.53
N MET A 136 6.41 -0.71 -14.70
CA MET A 136 7.11 -1.41 -13.63
C MET A 136 8.60 -1.11 -13.70
N MET A 137 9.12 -0.55 -12.60
CA MET A 137 10.56 -0.31 -12.39
C MET A 137 11.17 -1.39 -11.50
N TYR A 138 10.49 -1.67 -10.38
CA TYR A 138 10.87 -2.71 -9.43
C TYR A 138 10.02 -3.96 -9.63
N TRP A 139 10.65 -5.11 -9.46
CA TRP A 139 10.07 -6.43 -9.66
C TRP A 139 10.25 -7.23 -8.38
N LEU A 140 9.18 -7.87 -7.91
CA LEU A 140 9.30 -8.85 -6.84
C LEU A 140 10.02 -10.08 -7.42
N ALA A 141 11.23 -10.35 -6.92
CA ALA A 141 12.04 -11.50 -7.27
C ALA A 141 12.26 -12.35 -6.03
N LEU A 142 11.93 -13.63 -6.13
CA LEU A 142 11.99 -14.58 -5.03
C LEU A 142 12.71 -15.84 -5.49
N THR A 143 13.49 -16.44 -4.59
CA THR A 143 13.91 -17.82 -4.73
C THR A 143 12.70 -18.76 -4.63
N PRO A 144 12.80 -20.02 -5.08
CA PRO A 144 11.71 -20.98 -4.92
C PRO A 144 11.22 -21.13 -3.46
N ASP A 145 12.13 -21.09 -2.49
CA ASP A 145 11.81 -21.22 -1.05
C ASP A 145 11.14 -19.96 -0.49
N GLU A 146 11.61 -18.77 -0.89
CA GLU A 146 10.97 -17.50 -0.54
C GLU A 146 9.58 -17.39 -1.16
N TYR A 147 9.38 -17.90 -2.38
CA TYR A 147 8.07 -17.95 -3.00
C TYR A 147 7.11 -18.87 -2.25
N GLN A 148 7.58 -20.02 -1.76
CA GLN A 148 6.77 -20.89 -0.92
C GLN A 148 6.37 -20.18 0.39
N THR A 149 7.32 -19.49 1.03
CA THR A 149 7.05 -18.67 2.23
C THR A 149 6.07 -17.54 1.94
N TYR A 150 6.17 -16.91 0.77
CA TYR A 150 5.26 -15.88 0.31
C TYR A 150 3.83 -16.44 0.17
N LEU A 151 3.65 -17.62 -0.43
CA LEU A 151 2.35 -18.30 -0.50
C LEU A 151 1.78 -18.63 0.88
N GLU A 152 2.61 -19.08 1.81
CA GLU A 152 2.19 -19.35 3.19
C GLU A 152 1.76 -18.08 3.92
N SER A 153 2.45 -16.95 3.68
CA SER A 153 2.05 -15.66 4.25
C SER A 153 0.72 -15.18 3.69
N LEU A 154 0.47 -15.32 2.39
CA LEU A 154 -0.82 -15.05 1.77
C LEU A 154 -1.92 -15.93 2.34
N ALA A 155 -1.66 -17.23 2.49
CA ALA A 155 -2.60 -18.17 3.10
C ALA A 155 -2.91 -17.81 4.56
N ASN A 156 -1.93 -17.30 5.31
CA ASN A 156 -2.14 -16.81 6.67
C ASN A 156 -2.98 -15.53 6.70
N ILE A 157 -2.71 -14.56 5.82
CA ILE A 157 -3.52 -13.34 5.71
C ILE A 157 -4.97 -13.68 5.35
N GLU A 158 -5.17 -14.58 4.38
CA GLU A 158 -6.50 -15.06 3.99
C GLU A 158 -7.18 -15.81 5.16
N LYS A 159 -6.44 -16.67 5.86
CA LYS A 159 -6.93 -17.38 7.05
C LYS A 159 -7.34 -16.41 8.15
N GLU A 160 -6.55 -15.38 8.44
CA GLU A 160 -6.87 -14.35 9.42
C GLU A 160 -8.11 -13.56 9.02
N LYS A 161 -8.23 -13.18 7.75
CA LYS A 161 -9.44 -12.56 7.19
C LYS A 161 -10.67 -13.45 7.36
N LEU A 162 -10.57 -14.73 7.02
CA LEU A 162 -11.65 -15.70 7.19
C LEU A 162 -12.02 -15.93 8.65
N LEU A 163 -11.03 -15.95 9.56
CA LEU A 163 -11.28 -16.04 11.00
C LEU A 163 -11.98 -14.78 11.53
N LEU A 164 -11.58 -13.60 11.06
CA LEU A 164 -12.22 -12.33 11.39
C LEU A 164 -13.67 -12.30 10.87
N GLU A 165 -13.90 -12.70 9.62
CA GLU A 165 -15.24 -12.81 9.02
C GLU A 165 -16.13 -13.78 9.79
N LYS A 166 -15.63 -14.98 10.14
CA LYS A 166 -16.39 -15.96 10.94
C LYS A 166 -16.80 -15.42 12.31
N ARG A 167 -15.97 -14.58 12.91
CA ARG A 167 -16.26 -13.93 14.20
C ARG A 167 -17.14 -12.70 14.06
N THR A 168 -17.27 -12.12 12.88
CA THR A 168 -18.04 -10.91 12.64
C THR A 168 -19.53 -11.21 12.80
N VAL A 169 -20.20 -10.47 13.67
CA VAL A 169 -21.66 -10.49 13.85
C VAL A 169 -22.31 -9.41 13.01
N ASP A 170 -21.68 -8.23 12.98
CA ASP A 170 -22.10 -7.09 12.18
C ASP A 170 -20.92 -6.21 11.80
N PHE A 171 -21.03 -5.47 10.70
CA PHE A 171 -19.93 -4.71 10.10
C PHE A 171 -20.41 -3.46 9.36
N VAL A 172 -19.71 -2.35 9.60
CA VAL A 172 -19.89 -1.08 8.88
C VAL A 172 -18.58 -0.72 8.19
N ALA A 173 -18.63 -0.61 6.86
CA ALA A 173 -17.61 0.08 6.07
C ALA A 173 -17.85 1.59 6.19
N THR A 174 -17.01 2.28 6.96
CA THR A 174 -17.23 3.70 7.28
C THR A 174 -16.81 4.58 6.11
N GLY A 175 -17.52 5.69 5.93
CA GLY A 175 -17.37 6.58 4.79
C GLY A 175 -18.07 6.13 3.50
N GLU A 176 -18.61 4.91 3.44
CA GLU A 176 -19.43 4.44 2.33
C GLU A 176 -20.92 4.72 2.57
N GLN A 177 -21.60 5.34 1.60
CA GLN A 177 -22.96 5.83 1.80
C GLN A 177 -23.98 4.72 2.13
N GLN A 178 -23.91 3.57 1.45
CA GLN A 178 -24.89 2.50 1.61
C GLN A 178 -24.74 1.76 2.97
N PRO A 179 -23.54 1.27 3.35
CA PRO A 179 -23.34 0.64 4.66
C PRO A 179 -23.71 1.56 5.82
N GLU A 180 -23.37 2.85 5.76
CA GLU A 180 -23.70 3.79 6.84
C GLU A 180 -25.21 4.01 6.99
N THR A 181 -25.93 4.09 5.86
CA THR A 181 -27.38 4.26 5.85
C THR A 181 -28.09 3.01 6.39
N ASP A 182 -27.64 1.82 5.99
CA ASP A 182 -28.20 0.53 6.45
C ASP A 182 -28.07 0.35 7.97
N HIS A 183 -27.09 1.03 8.58
CA HIS A 183 -26.87 1.06 10.03
C HIS A 183 -27.41 2.33 10.71
N SER A 184 -28.40 2.99 10.09
CA SER A 184 -29.12 4.13 10.69
C SER A 184 -28.20 5.22 11.24
N MET A 185 -27.17 5.59 10.47
CA MET A 185 -26.14 6.53 10.91
C MET A 185 -26.71 7.85 11.43
N GLN A 186 -26.15 8.35 12.54
CA GLN A 186 -26.38 9.69 13.06
C GLN A 186 -25.05 10.44 13.14
N ILE A 187 -25.03 11.71 12.73
CA ILE A 187 -23.80 12.53 12.69
C ILE A 187 -24.04 13.96 13.17
N GLU A 188 -22.98 14.56 13.71
CA GLU A 188 -22.85 15.98 14.01
C GLU A 188 -21.39 16.39 13.79
N ASN A 189 -21.15 17.49 13.04
CA ASN A 189 -19.80 17.94 12.65
C ASN A 189 -18.88 16.81 12.15
N SER A 190 -19.40 15.97 11.24
CA SER A 190 -18.70 14.81 10.72
C SER A 190 -18.25 15.00 9.27
N ASN A 191 -17.07 14.47 8.96
CA ASN A 191 -16.50 14.41 7.61
C ASN A 191 -16.17 12.96 7.24
N THR A 192 -16.03 12.72 5.94
CA THR A 192 -15.56 11.45 5.39
C THR A 192 -14.53 11.71 4.31
N GLY A 193 -13.67 10.73 4.08
CA GLY A 193 -12.71 10.74 3.00
C GLY A 193 -12.25 9.33 2.68
N ASN A 194 -11.20 9.25 1.88
CA ASN A 194 -10.54 8.01 1.52
C ASN A 194 -9.04 8.18 1.70
N ASN A 195 -8.36 7.14 2.19
CA ASN A 195 -6.92 7.06 2.26
C ASN A 195 -6.48 5.62 1.98
N LEU A 196 -5.53 5.44 1.05
CA LEU A 196 -5.05 4.12 0.64
C LEU A 196 -6.18 3.15 0.25
N ASP A 197 -7.17 3.66 -0.50
CA ASP A 197 -8.38 2.95 -0.92
C ASP A 197 -9.32 2.49 0.22
N GLU A 198 -9.04 2.84 1.48
CA GLU A 198 -9.97 2.64 2.58
C GLU A 198 -10.71 3.94 2.91
N PHE A 199 -12.04 3.87 2.88
CA PHE A 199 -12.90 4.98 3.29
C PHE A 199 -12.87 5.13 4.81
N TRP A 200 -13.02 6.37 5.27
CA TRP A 200 -13.05 6.68 6.68
C TRP A 200 -14.10 7.71 7.01
N ARG A 201 -14.50 7.73 8.28
CA ARG A 201 -15.32 8.78 8.88
C ARG A 201 -14.66 9.33 10.13
N GLU A 202 -14.81 10.63 10.33
CA GLU A 202 -14.41 11.32 11.54
C GLU A 202 -15.46 12.35 11.96
N ALA A 203 -15.37 12.85 13.20
CA ALA A 203 -16.14 14.00 13.65
C ALA A 203 -15.27 14.92 14.52
N SER A 204 -15.47 16.23 14.40
CA SER A 204 -14.60 17.24 15.02
C SER A 204 -15.37 18.20 15.91
N ASP A 205 -14.63 18.87 16.79
CA ASP A 205 -15.09 19.99 17.62
C ASP A 205 -16.37 19.71 18.42
N GLY A 206 -16.35 18.64 19.21
CA GLY A 206 -17.52 18.22 19.99
C GLY A 206 -18.61 17.52 19.16
N GLY A 207 -18.38 17.28 17.87
CA GLY A 207 -19.23 16.45 17.02
C GLY A 207 -19.08 14.96 17.27
N TYR A 208 -19.96 14.18 16.64
CA TYR A 208 -19.96 12.73 16.70
C TYR A 208 -20.41 12.07 15.40
N PHE A 209 -20.18 10.77 15.31
CA PHE A 209 -20.90 9.88 14.42
C PHE A 209 -21.25 8.60 15.16
N SER A 210 -22.32 7.94 14.74
CA SER A 210 -22.75 6.69 15.36
C SER A 210 -23.46 5.77 14.37
N TYR A 211 -23.39 4.47 14.66
CA TYR A 211 -24.02 3.41 13.89
C TYR A 211 -24.82 2.50 14.81
N ASN A 212 -25.98 2.06 14.35
CA ASN A 212 -26.77 1.04 15.03
C ASN A 212 -26.32 -0.35 14.54
N LEU A 213 -25.57 -1.07 15.37
CA LEU A 213 -25.02 -2.40 15.06
C LEU A 213 -25.92 -3.50 15.64
N PHE A 214 -26.16 -4.55 14.88
CA PHE A 214 -26.92 -5.72 15.29
C PHE A 214 -26.07 -6.66 16.14
N THR A 215 -26.48 -6.88 17.38
CA THR A 215 -25.85 -7.84 18.30
C THR A 215 -26.41 -9.25 18.13
N ASN A 216 -27.56 -9.39 17.45
CA ASN A 216 -28.30 -10.65 17.30
C ASN A 216 -28.60 -11.35 18.65
N TYR A 217 -28.83 -10.56 19.71
CA TYR A 217 -29.03 -11.03 21.08
C TYR A 217 -27.82 -11.76 21.70
N GLU A 218 -26.65 -11.68 21.08
CA GLU A 218 -25.40 -12.21 21.63
C GLU A 218 -24.83 -11.25 22.69
N SER A 219 -24.40 -11.80 23.83
CA SER A 219 -23.83 -11.04 24.95
C SER A 219 -22.32 -11.19 25.11
N ASN A 220 -21.67 -11.96 24.24
CA ASN A 220 -20.22 -12.21 24.24
C ASN A 220 -19.58 -11.54 23.01
N LEU A 221 -19.70 -10.21 22.93
CA LEU A 221 -19.20 -9.43 21.80
C LEU A 221 -18.10 -8.46 22.22
N SER A 222 -17.21 -8.15 21.27
CA SER A 222 -16.23 -7.09 21.37
C SER A 222 -16.35 -6.14 20.17
N LEU A 223 -16.01 -4.88 20.38
CA LEU A 223 -16.00 -3.86 19.35
C LEU A 223 -14.62 -3.83 18.70
N TYR A 224 -14.55 -4.14 17.41
CA TYR A 224 -13.34 -4.00 16.63
C TYR A 224 -13.42 -2.70 15.82
N VAL A 225 -12.35 -1.90 15.87
CA VAL A 225 -12.24 -0.62 15.16
C VAL A 225 -10.88 -0.53 14.47
N ARG A 226 -10.89 -0.13 13.20
CA ARG A 226 -9.68 0.12 12.42
C ARG A 226 -9.37 1.62 12.34
N TYR A 227 -8.13 1.96 12.61
CA TYR A 227 -7.58 3.32 12.58
C TYR A 227 -6.35 3.41 11.68
N TRP A 228 -5.97 4.63 11.31
CA TRP A 228 -4.67 4.89 10.70
C TRP A 228 -3.59 5.09 11.78
N GLY A 229 -2.39 4.53 11.60
CA GLY A 229 -1.33 4.60 12.59
C GLY A 229 -0.54 5.91 12.62
N ALA A 230 -0.60 6.70 11.54
CA ALA A 230 0.11 7.98 11.39
C ALA A 230 -0.88 9.14 11.41
N GLU A 231 -1.68 9.22 12.47
CA GLU A 231 -2.61 10.32 12.70
C GLU A 231 -1.89 11.65 12.94
N TRP A 232 -2.50 12.72 12.44
CA TRP A 232 -2.09 14.10 12.71
C TRP A 232 -3.19 14.83 13.47
N GLY A 233 -2.80 15.81 14.29
CA GLY A 233 -3.72 16.59 15.12
C GLY A 233 -4.14 15.88 16.41
N ASN A 234 -5.07 16.49 17.15
CA ASN A 234 -5.55 15.97 18.43
C ASN A 234 -6.69 14.95 18.20
N ARG A 235 -6.37 13.67 18.39
CA ARG A 235 -7.26 12.53 18.15
C ARG A 235 -7.79 11.91 19.43
N LYS A 236 -8.25 12.76 20.34
CA LYS A 236 -8.85 12.34 21.61
C LYS A 236 -10.38 12.28 21.48
N PHE A 237 -10.99 11.19 21.90
CA PHE A 237 -12.43 10.99 21.78
C PHE A 237 -12.95 9.93 22.76
N GLU A 238 -14.27 9.79 22.83
CA GLU A 238 -14.93 8.77 23.63
C GLU A 238 -15.76 7.86 22.74
N ILE A 239 -15.77 6.57 23.08
CA ILE A 239 -16.60 5.56 22.44
C ILE A 239 -17.70 5.19 23.42
N TYR A 240 -18.95 5.16 22.95
CA TYR A 240 -20.12 4.81 23.72
C TYR A 240 -20.86 3.62 23.10
N ILE A 241 -21.47 2.80 23.95
CA ILE A 241 -22.50 1.84 23.58
C ILE A 241 -23.83 2.36 24.12
N ASP A 242 -24.75 2.67 23.22
CA ASP A 242 -25.96 3.47 23.46
C ASP A 242 -25.63 4.84 24.06
N ASP A 243 -25.82 4.99 25.38
CA ASP A 243 -25.52 6.19 26.16
C ASP A 243 -24.51 5.91 27.29
N GLU A 244 -24.01 4.68 27.40
CA GLU A 244 -22.99 4.29 28.38
C GLU A 244 -21.60 4.39 27.76
N LYS A 245 -20.66 5.01 28.47
CA LYS A 245 -19.28 5.15 27.97
C LYS A 245 -18.56 3.81 28.04
N LEU A 246 -18.00 3.39 26.91
CA LEU A 246 -17.14 2.21 26.81
C LEU A 246 -15.70 2.56 27.20
N VAL A 247 -15.11 3.55 26.50
CA VAL A 247 -13.70 3.91 26.69
C VAL A 247 -13.44 5.35 26.22
N THR A 248 -12.41 5.97 26.80
CA THR A 248 -11.82 7.22 26.28
C THR A 248 -10.54 6.85 25.55
N GLU A 249 -10.42 7.28 24.30
CA GLU A 249 -9.27 7.04 23.44
C GLU A 249 -8.45 8.30 23.20
N ASP A 250 -7.15 8.11 23.00
CA ASP A 250 -6.22 9.14 22.54
C ASP A 250 -5.27 8.53 21.51
N ASN A 251 -5.60 8.74 20.24
CA ASN A 251 -4.79 8.25 19.13
C ASN A 251 -3.74 9.29 18.69
N THR A 252 -3.59 10.41 19.40
CA THR A 252 -2.64 11.48 19.08
C THR A 252 -1.20 10.96 19.15
N GLY A 253 -0.58 10.75 17.99
CA GLY A 253 0.80 10.23 17.92
C GLY A 253 0.98 8.84 18.54
N ARG A 254 -0.10 8.08 18.76
CA ARG A 254 -0.08 6.82 19.53
C ARG A 254 0.84 5.76 18.94
N TRP A 255 0.82 5.62 17.61
CA TRP A 255 1.64 4.62 16.91
C TRP A 255 2.76 5.24 16.09
N ASN A 256 2.53 6.41 15.49
CA ASN A 256 3.47 7.11 14.62
C ASN A 256 4.05 6.20 13.52
N GLN A 257 3.19 5.38 12.93
CA GLN A 257 3.53 4.38 11.90
C GLN A 257 2.56 4.49 10.74
N SER A 258 3.07 4.52 9.51
CA SER A 258 2.26 4.55 8.29
C SER A 258 1.67 3.17 7.97
N LEU A 259 0.89 2.62 8.89
CA LEU A 259 0.21 1.33 8.79
C LEU A 259 -1.15 1.39 9.51
N PHE A 260 -2.14 0.67 9.01
CA PHE A 260 -3.42 0.48 9.71
C PHE A 260 -3.25 -0.22 11.04
N LYS A 261 -4.11 0.13 12.00
CA LYS A 261 -4.13 -0.40 13.36
C LYS A 261 -5.52 -0.87 13.71
N ASP A 262 -5.62 -2.16 13.98
CA ASP A 262 -6.86 -2.83 14.35
C ASP A 262 -6.91 -2.97 15.87
N ILE A 263 -7.91 -2.37 16.50
CA ILE A 263 -8.06 -2.34 17.96
C ILE A 263 -9.36 -3.03 18.35
N VAL A 264 -9.28 -3.89 19.37
CA VAL A 264 -10.43 -4.62 19.92
C VAL A 264 -10.71 -4.11 21.33
N TYR A 265 -11.94 -3.66 21.54
CA TYR A 265 -12.47 -3.25 22.83
C TYR A 265 -13.40 -4.32 23.37
N GLU A 266 -13.13 -4.76 24.59
CA GLU A 266 -14.06 -5.65 25.31
C GLU A 266 -15.32 -4.86 25.67
N ILE A 267 -16.48 -5.36 25.27
CA ILE A 267 -17.77 -4.76 25.64
C ILE A 267 -18.26 -5.49 26.90
N PRO A 268 -18.47 -4.79 28.03
CA PRO A 268 -19.12 -5.37 29.19
C PRO A 268 -20.48 -5.97 28.83
N LYS A 269 -20.76 -7.20 29.30
CA LYS A 269 -22.00 -7.91 28.97
C LYS A 269 -23.25 -7.08 29.28
N SER A 270 -23.23 -6.32 30.38
CA SER A 270 -24.31 -5.43 30.80
C SER A 270 -24.71 -4.39 29.74
N MET A 271 -23.79 -3.99 28.86
CA MET A 271 -24.06 -3.00 27.81
C MET A 271 -24.84 -3.59 26.62
N ILE A 272 -24.82 -4.90 26.41
CA ILE A 272 -25.36 -5.58 25.21
C ILE A 272 -26.37 -6.70 25.51
N GLU A 273 -26.48 -7.13 26.78
CA GLU A 273 -27.34 -8.24 27.18
C GLU A 273 -28.81 -8.00 26.84
N ASN A 274 -29.45 -9.01 26.22
CA ASN A 274 -30.85 -8.99 25.76
C ASN A 274 -31.19 -7.89 24.73
N LYS A 275 -30.19 -7.20 24.18
CA LYS A 275 -30.40 -6.21 23.12
C LYS A 275 -30.27 -6.88 21.76
N LYS A 276 -31.12 -6.49 20.80
CA LYS A 276 -31.03 -6.93 19.40
C LYS A 276 -29.99 -6.12 18.60
N ASN A 277 -29.86 -4.85 18.96
CA ASN A 277 -28.92 -3.90 18.41
C ASN A 277 -28.45 -2.95 19.50
N VAL A 278 -27.34 -2.28 19.24
CA VAL A 278 -26.80 -1.20 20.07
C VAL A 278 -26.24 -0.09 19.20
N ARG A 279 -26.34 1.15 19.67
CA ARG A 279 -25.74 2.29 19.00
C ARG A 279 -24.29 2.46 19.44
N VAL A 280 -23.34 2.28 18.53
CA VAL A 280 -21.94 2.61 18.79
C VAL A 280 -21.68 4.04 18.35
N LYS A 281 -21.30 4.91 19.28
CA LYS A 281 -21.05 6.34 19.03
C LYS A 281 -19.61 6.71 19.32
N PHE A 282 -19.00 7.44 18.38
CA PHE A 282 -17.67 8.03 18.49
C PHE A 282 -17.84 9.54 18.64
N GLN A 283 -17.43 10.08 19.79
CA GLN A 283 -17.69 11.46 20.19
C GLN A 283 -16.37 12.18 20.42
N SER A 284 -16.13 13.25 19.66
CA SER A 284 -14.96 14.10 19.88
C SER A 284 -15.14 14.99 21.11
N PHE A 285 -14.04 15.35 21.76
CA PHE A 285 -14.02 16.51 22.65
C PHE A 285 -14.00 17.80 21.82
N LYS A 286 -14.34 18.93 22.46
CA LYS A 286 -14.16 20.25 21.86
C LYS A 286 -12.71 20.46 21.43
N GLU A 287 -12.49 21.06 20.25
CA GLU A 287 -11.15 21.28 19.64
C GLU A 287 -10.35 19.98 19.36
N THR A 288 -11.00 18.82 19.34
CA THR A 288 -10.38 17.52 19.01
C THR A 288 -11.15 16.82 17.89
N THR A 289 -10.66 15.68 17.42
CA THR A 289 -11.33 14.86 16.39
C THR A 289 -11.45 13.40 16.82
N ALA A 290 -12.64 12.83 16.68
CA ALA A 290 -12.92 11.41 16.80
C ALA A 290 -12.73 10.72 15.44
N GLY A 291 -11.79 9.78 15.35
CA GLY A 291 -11.36 9.19 14.08
C GLY A 291 -10.02 9.73 13.58
N ALA A 292 -9.56 9.36 12.38
CA ALA A 292 -10.33 8.68 11.33
C ALA A 292 -10.62 7.20 11.64
N VAL A 293 -11.89 6.81 11.60
CA VAL A 293 -12.33 5.40 11.72
C VAL A 293 -12.58 4.84 10.33
N TYR A 294 -11.92 3.73 10.00
CA TYR A 294 -11.95 3.10 8.67
C TYR A 294 -12.87 1.87 8.61
N MET A 295 -13.14 1.26 9.76
CA MET A 295 -14.00 0.08 9.83
C MET A 295 -14.47 -0.13 11.27
N VAL A 296 -15.72 -0.54 11.42
CA VAL A 296 -16.31 -0.92 12.71
C VAL A 296 -16.94 -2.31 12.58
N ARG A 297 -16.63 -3.22 13.52
CA ARG A 297 -17.23 -4.55 13.59
C ARG A 297 -17.65 -4.91 15.01
N LEU A 298 -18.74 -5.66 15.13
CA LEU A 298 -18.99 -6.48 16.31
C LEU A 298 -18.42 -7.87 16.08
N LEU A 299 -17.54 -8.32 16.97
CA LEU A 299 -16.92 -9.63 16.90
C LEU A 299 -17.38 -10.51 18.06
N ARG A 300 -17.63 -11.79 17.81
CA ARG A 300 -17.74 -12.79 18.88
C ARG A 300 -16.40 -12.90 19.59
N THR A 301 -16.43 -12.88 20.93
CA THR A 301 -15.25 -13.18 21.74
C THR A 301 -14.92 -14.67 21.58
N ASN A 302 -13.64 -15.00 21.46
CA ASN A 302 -13.23 -16.40 21.47
C ASN A 302 -13.62 -16.98 22.83
N SER A 303 -14.42 -18.04 22.84
CA SER A 303 -14.63 -18.80 24.06
C SER A 303 -13.28 -19.37 24.47
N ASN A 304 -12.83 -19.04 25.69
CA ASN A 304 -11.69 -19.71 26.32
C ASN A 304 -11.89 -21.23 26.33
#